data_AF-A0A7K4BH26-F1
#
_entry.id   AF-A0A7K4BH26-F1
#
_cell.length_a   1.000
_cell.length_b   1.000
_cell.length_c   1.000
_cell.angle_alpha   90.00
_cell.angle_beta   90.00
_cell.angle_gamma   90.00
#
_symmetry.space_group_name_H-M   'P 1'
#
loop_
_entity.id
_entity.type
_entity.pdbx_description
1 polymer ?
#
loop_
_entity_poly.entity_id
_entity_poly.type
_entity_poly.pdbx_seq_one_letter_code
_entity_poly.pdbx_strand_id
1 'polypeptide(L)'
;TFTEDEWEKLFGDGRTTDIQRYDGTKWVKLENQTRDDATFTITGYTSSFSTFAPVTRTTSPTPDPTAAPGPSGGGGGSQASVGAASNLKIGDRAVISMDRTAISAVTFTAKNQIKDVMVTMAKGSLPRDAKPPTGTVYQYVEATLYRATADDFSSIQFRFAVPTDWLAAQGSTKDGVGLFRLTDDGWQEVAVEVLGEENGNAIFVANPERFSLFAITATGKAPDVTEPTQEPTETVTTPAAGVTTPPASTTPTTPQPTPLPVWAAVTALGASLLLVRRRT
;
A
#
# COMPACT_ATOMS: atom_id res chain seq x y z
N THR A 1 -16.72 -21.87 -15.48
CA THR A 1 -15.98 -22.91 -14.75
C THR A 1 -15.58 -23.96 -15.73
N PHE A 2 -14.31 -24.39 -15.68
CA PHE A 2 -13.73 -25.38 -16.57
C PHE A 2 -13.44 -26.66 -15.78
N THR A 3 -13.30 -27.80 -16.47
CA THR A 3 -12.71 -28.99 -15.84
C THR A 3 -11.20 -28.79 -15.66
N GLU A 4 -10.57 -29.64 -14.84
CA GLU A 4 -9.11 -29.63 -14.63
C GLU A 4 -8.34 -29.81 -15.97
N ASP A 5 -8.75 -30.77 -16.81
CA ASP A 5 -8.15 -31.00 -18.14
C ASP A 5 -8.33 -29.80 -19.09
N GLU A 6 -9.45 -29.08 -18.98
CA GLU A 6 -9.69 -27.86 -19.75
C GLU A 6 -8.83 -26.71 -19.20
N TRP A 7 -8.69 -26.63 -17.88
CA TRP A 7 -7.87 -25.62 -17.22
C TRP A 7 -6.39 -25.76 -17.59
N GLU A 8 -5.87 -26.99 -17.63
CA GLU A 8 -4.51 -27.29 -18.08
C GLU A 8 -4.31 -26.90 -19.56
N LYS A 9 -5.32 -27.06 -20.42
CA LYS A 9 -5.23 -26.58 -21.82
C LYS A 9 -5.20 -25.06 -21.93
N LEU A 10 -5.83 -24.35 -20.99
CA LEU A 10 -5.90 -22.88 -20.99
C LEU A 10 -4.67 -22.23 -20.33
N PHE A 11 -4.11 -22.85 -19.29
CA PHE A 11 -3.07 -22.25 -18.44
C PHE A 11 -1.85 -23.13 -18.16
N GLY A 12 -1.84 -24.38 -18.63
CA GLY A 12 -0.70 -25.30 -18.54
C GLY A 12 0.34 -25.09 -19.63
N ASP A 13 1.54 -25.65 -19.43
CA ASP A 13 2.70 -25.58 -20.35
C ASP A 13 3.08 -24.16 -20.82
N GLY A 14 3.04 -23.18 -19.91
CA GLY A 14 3.35 -21.78 -20.27
C GLY A 14 2.30 -21.15 -21.19
N ARG A 15 1.07 -21.68 -21.21
CA ARG A 15 -0.07 -20.99 -21.83
C ARG A 15 -0.65 -19.98 -20.86
N THR A 16 -1.14 -18.88 -21.40
CA THR A 16 -1.96 -17.91 -20.69
C THR A 16 -3.23 -17.67 -21.48
N THR A 17 -4.38 -17.70 -20.81
CA THR A 17 -5.67 -17.44 -21.42
C THR A 17 -6.28 -16.16 -20.84
N ASP A 18 -6.71 -15.27 -21.72
CA ASP A 18 -7.48 -14.07 -21.38
C ASP A 18 -8.87 -14.14 -22.02
N ILE A 19 -9.91 -13.73 -21.29
CA ILE A 19 -11.22 -13.48 -21.86
C ILE A 19 -11.13 -12.20 -22.70
N GLN A 20 -11.63 -12.25 -23.92
CA GLN A 20 -11.77 -11.11 -24.80
C GLN A 20 -13.23 -10.89 -25.21
N ARG A 21 -13.58 -9.62 -25.45
CA ARG A 21 -14.87 -9.15 -25.93
C ARG A 21 -14.70 -8.61 -27.34
N TYR A 22 -15.63 -8.90 -28.23
CA TYR A 22 -15.63 -8.31 -29.56
C TYR A 22 -16.31 -6.94 -29.57
N ASP A 23 -15.61 -5.86 -29.91
CA ASP A 23 -16.20 -4.51 -29.89
C ASP A 23 -17.01 -4.14 -31.16
N GLY A 24 -17.15 -5.09 -32.09
CA GLY A 24 -17.74 -4.87 -33.42
C GLY A 24 -16.69 -4.78 -34.53
N THR A 25 -15.43 -4.48 -34.18
CA THR A 25 -14.32 -4.34 -35.13
C THR A 25 -13.09 -5.18 -34.78
N LYS A 26 -12.83 -5.42 -33.48
CA LYS A 26 -11.69 -6.18 -33.00
C LYS A 26 -11.99 -6.87 -31.67
N TRP A 27 -11.17 -7.85 -31.33
CA TRP A 27 -11.17 -8.47 -30.01
C TRP A 27 -10.38 -7.61 -29.02
N VAL A 28 -10.99 -7.31 -27.88
CA VAL A 28 -10.44 -6.49 -26.81
C VAL A 28 -10.44 -7.30 -25.52
N LYS A 29 -9.29 -7.38 -24.86
CA LYS A 29 -9.17 -8.06 -23.56
C LYS A 29 -10.09 -7.43 -22.52
N LEU A 30 -10.81 -8.24 -21.74
CA LEU A 30 -11.61 -7.74 -20.62
C LEU A 30 -10.69 -7.20 -19.53
N GLU A 31 -11.11 -6.11 -18.93
CA GLU A 31 -10.45 -5.53 -17.76
C GLU A 31 -10.86 -6.29 -16.49
N ASN A 32 -10.02 -6.21 -15.45
CA ASN A 32 -10.28 -6.80 -14.13
C ASN A 32 -10.58 -8.30 -14.19
N GLN A 33 -9.75 -9.05 -14.92
CA GLN A 33 -9.86 -10.50 -14.97
C GLN A 33 -9.20 -11.14 -13.75
N THR A 34 -9.96 -11.95 -13.02
CA THR A 34 -9.48 -12.75 -11.89
C THR A 34 -9.41 -14.20 -12.31
N ARG A 35 -8.27 -14.84 -12.08
CA ARG A 35 -8.04 -16.27 -12.26
C ARG A 35 -8.07 -16.93 -10.87
N ASP A 36 -8.87 -17.98 -10.74
CA ASP A 36 -8.91 -18.84 -9.56
C ASP A 36 -8.57 -20.27 -9.99
N ASP A 37 -7.37 -20.70 -9.58
CA ASP A 37 -6.84 -22.03 -9.86
C ASP A 37 -7.46 -23.13 -8.99
N ALA A 38 -8.04 -22.80 -7.84
CA ALA A 38 -8.66 -23.77 -6.94
C ALA A 38 -10.05 -24.18 -7.42
N THR A 39 -10.77 -23.26 -8.08
CA THR A 39 -12.12 -23.50 -8.62
C THR A 39 -12.17 -23.61 -10.14
N PHE A 40 -11.02 -23.53 -10.83
CA PHE A 40 -10.92 -23.54 -12.30
C PHE A 40 -11.85 -22.51 -12.94
N THR A 41 -11.81 -21.28 -12.43
CA THR A 41 -12.63 -20.17 -12.92
C THR A 41 -11.79 -18.97 -13.32
N ILE A 42 -12.11 -18.41 -14.48
CA ILE A 42 -11.68 -17.06 -14.85
C ILE A 42 -12.93 -16.17 -14.98
N THR A 43 -12.90 -15.02 -14.34
CA THR A 43 -14.01 -14.05 -14.32
C THR A 43 -13.51 -12.71 -14.80
N GLY A 44 -14.28 -12.00 -15.62
CA GLY A 44 -13.97 -10.64 -16.05
C GLY A 44 -15.21 -9.76 -16.04
N TYR A 45 -15.02 -8.46 -15.87
CA TYR A 45 -16.11 -7.50 -15.85
C TYR A 45 -16.26 -6.80 -17.19
N THR A 46 -17.51 -6.54 -17.59
CA THR A 46 -17.85 -5.79 -18.79
C THR A 46 -19.11 -4.96 -18.55
N SER A 47 -19.12 -3.74 -19.07
CA SER A 47 -20.27 -2.83 -18.99
C SER A 47 -21.23 -2.96 -20.17
N SER A 48 -20.98 -3.88 -21.09
CA SER A 48 -21.81 -4.11 -22.28
C SER A 48 -21.82 -5.56 -22.73
N PHE A 49 -22.96 -5.98 -23.28
CA PHE A 49 -23.15 -7.29 -23.92
C PHE A 49 -22.45 -7.34 -25.27
N SER A 50 -21.82 -8.47 -25.58
CA SER A 50 -21.09 -8.72 -26.82
C SER A 50 -20.79 -10.23 -26.97
N THR A 51 -20.10 -10.63 -28.04
CA THR A 51 -19.47 -11.94 -28.18
C THR A 51 -18.21 -12.00 -27.32
N PHE A 52 -18.08 -13.06 -26.53
CA PHE A 52 -16.94 -13.31 -25.66
C PHE A 52 -16.23 -14.59 -26.06
N ALA A 53 -14.91 -14.58 -25.98
CA ALA A 53 -14.09 -15.76 -26.23
C ALA A 53 -12.88 -15.80 -25.28
N PRO A 54 -12.56 -16.96 -24.67
CA PRO A 54 -11.25 -17.18 -24.09
C PRO A 54 -10.21 -17.30 -25.22
N VAL A 55 -9.11 -16.55 -25.11
CA VAL A 55 -8.03 -16.57 -26.09
C VAL A 55 -6.74 -16.97 -25.40
N THR A 56 -6.27 -18.17 -25.74
CA THR A 56 -5.04 -18.75 -25.22
C THR A 56 -3.84 -18.33 -26.07
N ARG A 57 -2.73 -17.94 -25.42
CA ARG A 57 -1.45 -17.65 -26.05
C ARG A 57 -0.36 -18.43 -25.33
N THR A 58 0.57 -19.00 -26.09
CA THR A 58 1.74 -19.66 -25.53
C THR A 58 2.82 -18.61 -25.27
N THR A 59 3.28 -18.46 -24.03
CA THR A 59 4.51 -17.72 -23.77
C THR A 59 5.68 -18.62 -24.17
N SER A 60 6.24 -18.38 -25.34
CA SER A 60 7.48 -19.07 -25.72
C SER A 60 8.60 -18.59 -24.80
N PRO A 61 9.38 -19.48 -24.15
CA PRO A 61 10.64 -19.07 -23.56
C PRO A 61 11.54 -18.55 -24.71
N THR A 62 12.05 -17.34 -24.56
CA THR A 62 12.83 -16.65 -25.60
C THR A 62 14.31 -17.07 -25.50
N PRO A 63 14.92 -17.67 -26.54
CA PRO A 63 16.36 -17.52 -26.77
C PRO A 63 16.65 -16.17 -27.45
N ASP A 64 17.73 -15.51 -27.02
CA ASP A 64 18.27 -14.25 -27.53
C ASP A 64 18.81 -14.39 -28.99
N PRO A 65 19.17 -13.32 -29.73
CA PRO A 65 18.36 -12.72 -30.81
C PRO A 65 18.91 -12.98 -32.23
N THR A 66 18.04 -12.95 -33.27
CA THR A 66 18.40 -12.62 -34.67
C THR A 66 17.16 -12.05 -35.40
N ALA A 67 17.29 -10.85 -35.96
CA ALA A 67 16.23 -10.03 -36.58
C ALA A 67 15.96 -10.40 -38.06
N ALA A 68 14.69 -10.63 -38.47
CA ALA A 68 13.76 -9.71 -39.20
C ALA A 68 13.60 -10.12 -40.70
N PRO A 69 12.46 -9.86 -41.42
CA PRO A 69 11.67 -8.61 -41.38
C PRO A 69 10.11 -8.65 -41.54
N GLY A 70 9.45 -7.61 -41.00
CA GLY A 70 8.21 -6.98 -41.55
C GLY A 70 7.10 -6.62 -40.54
N PRO A 71 6.31 -5.52 -40.72
CA PRO A 71 6.61 -4.21 -41.29
C PRO A 71 6.84 -3.14 -40.20
N SER A 72 7.67 -2.15 -40.53
CA SER A 72 8.08 -1.06 -39.66
C SER A 72 7.04 0.06 -39.61
N GLY A 73 6.45 0.27 -38.43
CA GLY A 73 5.96 1.58 -37.98
C GLY A 73 6.99 2.12 -36.98
N GLY A 74 7.91 2.95 -37.46
CA GLY A 74 9.01 3.49 -36.65
C GLY A 74 8.54 4.48 -35.58
N GLY A 75 9.09 4.34 -34.39
CA GLY A 75 9.01 5.32 -33.30
C GLY A 75 9.67 4.73 -32.05
N GLY A 76 10.80 5.30 -31.63
CA GLY A 76 11.76 4.73 -30.67
C GLY A 76 11.15 4.13 -29.39
N GLY A 77 11.73 3.01 -28.96
CA GLY A 77 11.35 2.30 -27.74
C GLY A 77 11.40 3.23 -26.54
N SER A 78 10.24 3.74 -26.14
CA SER A 78 10.13 4.65 -25.01
C SER A 78 10.36 3.87 -23.72
N GLN A 79 11.26 4.35 -22.87
CA GLN A 79 11.54 3.82 -21.52
C GLN A 79 10.39 4.12 -20.52
N ALA A 80 9.24 4.55 -21.02
CA ALA A 80 8.08 4.98 -20.27
C ALA A 80 6.92 4.01 -20.51
N SER A 81 6.29 3.58 -19.42
CA SER A 81 4.96 2.98 -19.46
C SER A 81 3.93 4.11 -19.51
N VAL A 82 2.90 3.94 -20.33
CA VAL A 82 1.85 4.94 -20.54
C VAL A 82 0.50 4.27 -20.40
N GLY A 83 -0.40 4.88 -19.66
CA GLY A 83 -1.77 4.43 -19.58
C GLY A 83 -2.75 5.59 -19.45
N ALA A 84 -3.99 5.34 -19.82
CA ALA A 84 -5.03 6.36 -19.86
C ALA A 84 -6.38 5.78 -19.44
N ALA A 85 -7.24 6.64 -18.91
CA ALA A 85 -8.64 6.37 -18.65
C ALA A 85 -9.48 7.57 -19.08
N SER A 86 -10.75 7.36 -19.38
CA SER A 86 -11.64 8.43 -19.84
C SER A 86 -13.03 8.29 -19.25
N ASN A 87 -13.78 9.39 -19.30
CA ASN A 87 -15.17 9.49 -18.85
C ASN A 87 -15.38 9.05 -17.40
N LEU A 88 -14.44 9.40 -16.51
CA LEU A 88 -14.55 9.11 -15.09
C LEU A 88 -15.58 10.05 -14.45
N LYS A 89 -16.59 9.47 -13.82
CA LYS A 89 -17.57 10.19 -13.02
C LYS A 89 -17.04 10.37 -11.60
N ILE A 90 -17.67 11.26 -10.84
CA ILE A 90 -17.35 11.48 -9.43
C ILE A 90 -17.48 10.14 -8.67
N GLY A 91 -16.43 9.77 -7.96
CA GLY A 91 -16.33 8.51 -7.21
C GLY A 91 -15.84 7.30 -8.01
N ASP A 92 -15.72 7.40 -9.34
CA ASP A 92 -15.22 6.29 -10.15
C ASP A 92 -13.77 5.96 -9.79
N ARG A 93 -13.46 4.66 -9.84
CA ARG A 93 -12.11 4.13 -9.64
C ARG A 93 -11.54 3.63 -10.95
N ALA A 94 -10.39 4.15 -11.35
CA ALA A 94 -9.64 3.71 -12.52
C ALA A 94 -8.31 3.11 -12.10
N VAL A 95 -8.02 1.90 -12.57
CA VAL A 95 -6.75 1.21 -12.32
C VAL A 95 -5.99 1.11 -13.63
N ILE A 96 -4.75 1.60 -13.65
CA ILE A 96 -3.89 1.63 -14.81
C ILE A 96 -2.62 0.85 -14.50
N SER A 97 -2.41 -0.25 -15.22
CA SER A 97 -1.22 -1.11 -15.08
C SER A 97 0.01 -0.49 -15.74
N MET A 98 1.18 -0.74 -15.14
CA MET A 98 2.49 -0.25 -15.57
C MET A 98 3.48 -1.41 -15.62
N ASP A 99 4.36 -1.43 -16.61
CA ASP A 99 5.22 -2.59 -16.92
C ASP A 99 6.71 -2.24 -17.16
N ARG A 100 7.08 -0.96 -17.07
CA ARG A 100 8.46 -0.48 -17.30
C ARG A 100 9.21 -0.06 -16.04
N THR A 101 8.53 -0.01 -14.90
CA THR A 101 9.06 0.46 -13.62
C THR A 101 8.64 -0.46 -12.48
N ALA A 102 9.26 -0.30 -11.31
CA ALA A 102 8.89 -0.98 -10.07
C ALA A 102 7.46 -0.62 -9.61
N ILE A 103 6.97 0.57 -9.98
CA ILE A 103 5.56 0.91 -9.87
C ILE A 103 4.81 0.13 -10.96
N SER A 104 3.94 -0.76 -10.51
CA SER A 104 3.20 -1.74 -11.31
C SER A 104 1.76 -1.30 -11.61
N ALA A 105 1.20 -0.38 -10.81
CA ALA A 105 -0.12 0.16 -11.06
C ALA A 105 -0.32 1.54 -10.43
N VAL A 106 -1.19 2.32 -11.06
CA VAL A 106 -1.76 3.57 -10.52
C VAL A 106 -3.26 3.40 -10.41
N THR A 107 -3.80 3.67 -9.22
CA THR A 107 -5.24 3.72 -9.00
C THR A 107 -5.66 5.15 -8.70
N PHE A 108 -6.64 5.63 -9.46
CA PHE A 108 -7.26 6.93 -9.28
C PHE A 108 -8.68 6.76 -8.72
N THR A 109 -9.07 7.60 -7.78
CA THR A 109 -10.47 7.80 -7.40
C THR A 109 -10.89 9.23 -7.75
N ALA A 110 -11.81 9.39 -8.69
CA ALA A 110 -12.21 10.70 -9.20
C ALA A 110 -12.97 11.51 -8.15
N LYS A 111 -12.56 12.76 -7.92
CA LYS A 111 -13.27 13.74 -7.08
C LYS A 111 -14.24 14.57 -7.92
N ASN A 112 -13.86 14.85 -9.16
CA ASN A 112 -14.65 15.58 -10.15
C ASN A 112 -15.01 14.67 -11.33
N GLN A 113 -15.85 15.15 -12.26
CA GLN A 113 -16.00 14.50 -13.55
C GLN A 113 -14.74 14.77 -14.40
N ILE A 114 -14.08 13.72 -14.87
CA ILE A 114 -12.83 13.80 -15.63
C ILE A 114 -13.05 13.20 -17.01
N LYS A 115 -12.84 14.02 -18.04
CA LYS A 115 -13.03 13.60 -19.43
C LYS A 115 -11.97 12.59 -19.86
N ASP A 116 -10.71 12.93 -19.64
CA ASP A 116 -9.55 12.10 -20.02
C ASP A 116 -8.46 12.28 -18.97
N VAL A 117 -7.81 11.20 -18.58
CA VAL A 117 -6.58 11.19 -17.79
C VAL A 117 -5.56 10.32 -18.50
N MET A 118 -4.33 10.78 -18.56
CA MET A 118 -3.20 9.98 -19.03
C MET A 118 -2.06 10.12 -18.03
N VAL A 119 -1.42 9.02 -17.71
CA VAL A 119 -0.28 8.96 -16.80
C VAL A 119 0.87 8.25 -17.49
N THR A 120 2.07 8.75 -17.26
CA THR A 120 3.31 8.12 -17.70
C THR A 120 4.19 7.82 -16.51
N MET A 121 4.79 6.63 -16.52
CA MET A 121 5.75 6.17 -15.53
C MET A 121 7.03 5.78 -16.27
N ALA A 122 8.09 6.54 -16.09
CA ALA A 122 9.36 6.30 -16.74
C ALA A 122 10.47 6.08 -15.72
N LYS A 123 11.50 5.32 -16.10
CA LYS A 123 12.71 5.25 -15.29
C LYS A 123 13.34 6.64 -15.23
N GLY A 124 13.44 7.19 -14.03
CA GLY A 124 14.03 8.50 -13.77
C GLY A 124 15.52 8.43 -13.49
N SER A 125 16.10 9.61 -13.24
CA SER A 125 17.45 9.76 -12.72
C SER A 125 17.51 10.92 -11.75
N LEU A 126 18.44 10.88 -10.81
CA LEU A 126 18.66 11.98 -9.88
C LEU A 126 19.09 13.23 -10.67
N PRO A 127 18.38 14.38 -10.52
CA PRO A 127 18.83 15.64 -11.09
C PRO A 127 20.23 16.00 -10.60
N ARG A 128 21.07 16.58 -11.45
CA ARG A 128 22.50 16.80 -11.17
C ARG A 128 22.76 17.58 -9.89
N ASP A 129 21.87 18.53 -9.56
CA ASP A 129 22.02 19.43 -8.42
C ASP A 129 21.25 18.95 -7.17
N ALA A 130 20.52 17.83 -7.28
CA ALA A 130 19.75 17.27 -6.18
C ALA A 130 20.59 16.28 -5.36
N LYS A 131 20.51 16.37 -4.03
CA LYS A 131 21.04 15.33 -3.14
C LYS A 131 20.15 14.07 -3.25
N PRO A 132 20.69 12.84 -3.19
CA PRO A 132 19.86 11.63 -3.11
C PRO A 132 19.04 11.59 -1.81
N PRO A 133 17.93 10.83 -1.78
CA PRO A 133 17.17 10.58 -0.55
C PRO A 133 17.97 9.72 0.42
N THR A 134 17.48 9.59 1.65
CA THR A 134 18.04 8.66 2.63
C THR A 134 17.84 7.21 2.18
N GLY A 135 18.82 6.35 2.48
CA GLY A 135 18.80 4.93 2.13
C GLY A 135 19.40 4.62 0.76
N THR A 136 19.50 3.34 0.43
CA THR A 136 19.98 2.88 -0.87
C THR A 136 18.83 2.89 -1.87
N VAL A 137 19.00 3.59 -3.00
CA VAL A 137 17.96 3.71 -4.01
C VAL A 137 17.87 2.44 -4.85
N TYR A 138 16.68 1.83 -4.88
CA TYR A 138 16.34 0.75 -5.80
C TYR A 138 16.09 1.28 -7.20
N GLN A 139 15.21 2.28 -7.31
CA GLN A 139 14.82 2.86 -8.59
C GLN A 139 14.28 4.28 -8.41
N TYR A 140 14.66 5.17 -9.33
CA TYR A 140 13.98 6.44 -9.56
C TYR A 140 12.88 6.27 -10.60
N VAL A 141 11.70 6.84 -10.35
CA VAL A 141 10.55 6.77 -11.25
C VAL A 141 10.00 8.17 -11.48
N GLU A 142 10.06 8.64 -12.71
CA GLU A 142 9.40 9.88 -13.12
C GLU A 142 7.94 9.57 -13.45
N ALA A 143 7.04 10.13 -12.64
CA ALA A 143 5.61 9.98 -12.83
C ALA A 143 5.03 11.32 -13.27
N THR A 144 4.36 11.32 -14.43
CA THR A 144 3.78 12.54 -15.01
C THR A 144 2.31 12.32 -15.34
N LEU A 145 1.49 13.28 -14.93
CA LEU A 145 0.05 13.29 -15.17
C LEU A 145 -0.28 14.29 -16.28
N TYR A 146 -1.15 13.88 -17.19
CA TYR A 146 -1.62 14.67 -18.32
C TYR A 146 -3.14 14.65 -18.38
N ARG A 147 -3.72 15.71 -18.95
CA ARG A 147 -5.16 15.89 -19.22
C ARG A 147 -6.07 15.97 -17.98
N ALA A 148 -5.51 15.75 -16.79
CA ALA A 148 -6.12 16.00 -15.49
C ALA A 148 -5.05 16.57 -14.54
N THR A 149 -5.49 17.11 -13.41
CA THR A 149 -4.62 17.54 -12.32
C THR A 149 -4.78 16.62 -11.11
N ALA A 150 -3.80 16.56 -10.23
CA ALA A 150 -3.89 15.73 -9.03
C ALA A 150 -5.11 16.10 -8.15
N ASP A 151 -5.50 17.38 -8.16
CA ASP A 151 -6.62 17.91 -7.36
C ASP A 151 -8.00 17.46 -7.88
N ASP A 152 -8.06 16.89 -9.09
CA ASP A 152 -9.26 16.26 -9.66
C ASP A 152 -9.54 14.87 -9.06
N PHE A 153 -8.61 14.33 -8.28
CA PHE A 153 -8.71 13.03 -7.64
C PHE A 153 -8.85 13.19 -6.12
N SER A 154 -9.69 12.35 -5.52
CA SER A 154 -9.82 12.25 -4.06
C SER A 154 -8.76 11.32 -3.47
N SER A 155 -8.23 10.43 -4.29
CA SER A 155 -7.15 9.52 -3.94
C SER A 155 -6.37 9.12 -5.19
N ILE A 156 -5.05 9.16 -5.09
CA ILE A 156 -4.10 8.58 -6.03
C ILE A 156 -3.31 7.55 -5.23
N GLN A 157 -3.23 6.32 -5.74
CA GLN A 157 -2.51 5.24 -5.09
C GLN A 157 -1.57 4.57 -6.08
N PHE A 158 -0.33 4.36 -5.67
CA PHE A 158 0.68 3.60 -6.41
C PHE A 158 0.84 2.22 -5.78
N ARG A 159 0.84 1.16 -6.59
CA ARG A 159 1.26 -0.17 -6.18
C ARG A 159 2.63 -0.45 -6.77
N PHE A 160 3.59 -0.81 -5.93
CA PHE A 160 4.95 -1.10 -6.38
C PHE A 160 5.51 -2.36 -5.71
N ALA A 161 6.53 -2.93 -6.33
CA ALA A 161 7.16 -4.17 -5.91
C ALA A 161 8.68 -4.01 -5.84
N VAL A 162 9.29 -4.61 -4.83
CA VAL A 162 10.76 -4.66 -4.68
C VAL A 162 11.18 -6.11 -4.48
N PRO A 163 12.16 -6.64 -5.24
CA PRO A 163 12.64 -8.00 -5.07
C PRO A 163 13.18 -8.24 -3.65
N THR A 164 12.76 -9.34 -3.01
CA THR A 164 13.19 -9.68 -1.65
C THR A 164 14.69 -9.93 -1.57
N ASP A 165 15.27 -10.54 -2.60
CA ASP A 165 16.71 -10.81 -2.68
C ASP A 165 17.53 -9.51 -2.77
N TRP A 166 17.00 -8.50 -3.46
CA TRP A 166 17.64 -7.19 -3.52
C TRP A 166 17.62 -6.52 -2.16
N LEU A 167 16.49 -6.58 -1.44
CA LEU A 167 16.39 -6.06 -0.07
C LEU A 167 17.37 -6.75 0.88
N ALA A 168 17.45 -8.08 0.82
CA ALA A 168 18.39 -8.86 1.62
C ALA A 168 19.84 -8.47 1.32
N ALA A 169 20.19 -8.26 0.05
CA ALA A 169 21.51 -7.78 -0.36
C ALA A 169 21.82 -6.35 0.15
N GLN A 170 20.80 -5.53 0.42
CA GLN A 170 20.94 -4.21 1.06
C GLN A 170 20.93 -4.28 2.60
N GLY A 171 20.85 -5.47 3.20
CA GLY A 171 20.66 -5.62 4.65
C GLY A 171 19.33 -5.05 5.15
N SER A 172 18.33 -4.98 4.26
CA SER A 172 17.00 -4.44 4.54
C SER A 172 15.95 -5.55 4.54
N THR A 173 14.82 -5.25 5.16
CA THR A 173 13.59 -6.03 5.03
C THR A 173 12.52 -5.16 4.37
N LYS A 174 11.30 -5.68 4.18
CA LYS A 174 10.17 -4.91 3.66
C LYS A 174 9.83 -3.70 4.54
N ASP A 175 10.08 -3.77 5.84
CA ASP A 175 9.82 -2.66 6.77
C ASP A 175 10.82 -1.50 6.62
N GLY A 176 11.95 -1.75 5.96
CA GLY A 176 12.96 -0.73 5.64
C GLY A 176 12.74 -0.03 4.30
N VAL A 177 11.64 -0.33 3.60
CA VAL A 177 11.35 0.24 2.27
C VAL A 177 10.62 1.56 2.41
N GLY A 178 11.20 2.62 1.81
CA GLY A 178 10.61 3.95 1.78
C GLY A 178 10.34 4.43 0.35
N LEU A 179 9.31 5.26 0.18
CA LEU A 179 9.03 5.99 -1.05
C LEU A 179 9.22 7.48 -0.79
N PHE A 180 10.03 8.14 -1.61
CA PHE A 180 10.26 9.59 -1.52
C PHE A 180 9.82 10.28 -2.79
N ARG A 181 9.19 11.46 -2.64
CA ARG A 181 8.83 12.37 -3.73
C ARG A 181 9.79 13.55 -3.75
N LEU A 182 10.35 13.88 -4.90
CA LEU A 182 11.15 15.09 -5.06
C LEU A 182 10.24 16.32 -5.11
N THR A 183 10.59 17.32 -4.30
CA THR A 183 9.96 18.65 -4.23
C THR A 183 11.04 19.72 -4.37
N ASP A 184 10.64 20.99 -4.45
CA ASP A 184 11.58 22.11 -4.50
C ASP A 184 12.46 22.20 -3.24
N ASP A 185 11.95 21.74 -2.10
CA ASP A 185 12.65 21.70 -0.81
C ASP A 185 13.46 20.40 -0.61
N GLY A 186 13.50 19.52 -1.62
CA GLY A 186 14.19 18.23 -1.59
C GLY A 186 13.25 17.03 -1.48
N TRP A 187 13.76 15.92 -0.96
CA TRP A 187 13.01 14.66 -0.87
C TRP A 187 12.05 14.65 0.30
N GLN A 188 10.76 14.52 0.00
CA GLN A 188 9.69 14.34 0.97
C GLN A 188 9.28 12.86 1.04
N GLU A 189 9.23 12.30 2.23
CA GLU A 189 8.76 10.93 2.43
C GLU A 189 7.26 10.81 2.16
N VAL A 190 6.87 9.73 1.49
CA VAL A 190 5.48 9.35 1.24
C VAL A 190 5.23 8.07 2.04
N ALA A 191 4.16 8.07 2.84
CA ALA A 191 3.80 6.91 3.64
C ALA A 191 3.59 5.67 2.76
N VAL A 192 4.20 4.57 3.18
CA VAL A 192 4.14 3.27 2.51
C VAL A 192 3.45 2.27 3.43
N GLU A 193 2.52 1.51 2.87
CA GLU A 193 1.90 0.36 3.52
C GLU A 193 2.39 -0.93 2.86
N VAL A 194 2.74 -1.92 3.69
CA VAL A 194 3.20 -3.23 3.24
C VAL A 194 1.99 -4.12 3.00
N LEU A 195 1.81 -4.63 1.79
CA LEU A 195 0.73 -5.56 1.46
C LEU A 195 1.11 -7.02 1.68
N GLY A 196 2.40 -7.36 1.60
CA GLY A 196 2.89 -8.72 1.77
C GLY A 196 4.02 -9.05 0.80
N GLU A 197 4.20 -10.33 0.54
CA GLU A 197 5.20 -10.85 -0.40
C GLU A 197 4.51 -11.77 -1.41
N GLU A 198 4.87 -11.62 -2.68
CA GLU A 198 4.29 -12.37 -3.79
C GLU A 198 5.35 -12.57 -4.87
N ASN A 199 5.53 -13.81 -5.35
CA ASN A 199 6.44 -14.14 -6.46
C ASN A 199 7.88 -13.62 -6.27
N GLY A 200 8.43 -13.71 -5.05
CA GLY A 200 9.78 -13.22 -4.74
C GLY A 200 9.92 -11.70 -4.63
N ASN A 201 8.81 -10.97 -4.53
CA ASN A 201 8.81 -9.52 -4.34
C ASN A 201 8.02 -9.14 -3.08
N ALA A 202 8.53 -8.17 -2.34
CA ALA A 202 7.74 -7.43 -1.35
C ALA A 202 6.85 -6.42 -2.08
N ILE A 203 5.57 -6.40 -1.74
CA ILE A 203 4.53 -5.60 -2.39
C ILE A 203 4.08 -4.48 -1.46
N PHE A 204 3.96 -3.29 -2.02
CA PHE A 204 3.67 -2.07 -1.28
C PHE A 204 2.59 -1.23 -1.96
N VAL A 205 1.90 -0.43 -1.16
CA VAL A 205 1.06 0.67 -1.64
C VAL A 205 1.45 1.98 -0.99
N ALA A 206 1.32 3.07 -1.74
CA ALA A 206 1.55 4.42 -1.25
C ALA A 206 0.56 5.38 -1.89
N ASN A 207 0.21 6.43 -1.17
CA ASN A 207 -0.82 7.39 -1.60
C ASN A 207 -0.19 8.78 -1.79
N PRO A 208 0.52 9.04 -2.91
CA PRO A 208 1.13 10.34 -3.14
C PRO A 208 0.08 11.39 -3.50
N GLU A 209 0.26 12.61 -3.00
CA GLU A 209 -0.65 13.71 -3.28
C GLU A 209 -0.42 14.34 -4.67
N ARG A 210 0.80 14.24 -5.20
CA ARG A 210 1.18 14.86 -6.50
C ARG A 210 2.16 13.98 -7.25
N PHE A 211 2.15 14.13 -8.57
CA PHE A 211 3.09 13.52 -9.50
C PHE A 211 4.40 14.31 -9.57
N SER A 212 5.53 13.62 -9.59
CA SER A 212 6.90 14.16 -9.61
C SER A 212 7.89 13.02 -9.93
N LEU A 213 9.19 13.27 -9.73
CA LEU A 213 10.18 12.22 -9.58
C LEU A 213 10.05 11.56 -8.21
N PHE A 214 10.00 10.23 -8.20
CA PHE A 214 9.98 9.41 -7.01
C PHE A 214 11.24 8.57 -6.88
N ALA A 215 11.61 8.22 -5.66
CA ALA A 215 12.67 7.28 -5.35
C ALA A 215 12.15 6.19 -4.42
N ILE A 216 12.31 4.93 -4.83
CA ILE A 216 12.10 3.78 -3.97
C ILE A 216 13.44 3.44 -3.34
N THR A 217 13.47 3.36 -2.02
CA THR A 217 14.70 3.19 -1.24
C THR A 217 14.56 2.02 -0.27
N ALA A 218 15.70 1.48 0.15
CA ALA A 218 15.81 0.57 1.26
C ALA A 218 16.80 1.13 2.28
N THR A 219 16.38 1.14 3.54
CA THR A 219 17.24 1.45 4.67
C THR A 219 17.56 0.15 5.37
N GLY A 220 18.84 -0.20 5.46
CA GLY A 220 19.26 -1.38 6.20
C GLY A 220 18.72 -1.31 7.63
N LYS A 221 17.98 -2.35 8.04
CA LYS A 221 17.64 -2.50 9.45
C LYS A 221 18.94 -2.97 10.11
N ALA A 222 19.60 -2.12 10.90
CA ALA A 222 20.44 -2.66 11.95
C ALA A 222 19.53 -3.63 12.73
N PRO A 223 19.90 -4.91 12.87
CA PRO A 223 19.05 -5.87 13.56
C PRO A 223 18.65 -5.21 14.88
N ASP A 224 17.34 -5.14 15.09
CA ASP A 224 16.78 -4.75 16.37
C ASP A 224 17.36 -5.74 17.36
N VAL A 225 18.42 -5.31 18.05
CA VAL A 225 18.94 -6.01 19.20
C VAL A 225 17.85 -5.86 20.23
N THR A 226 17.05 -6.91 20.35
CA THR A 226 16.39 -7.20 21.61
C THR A 226 17.42 -7.04 22.73
N GLU A 227 17.12 -6.10 23.62
CA GLU A 227 17.70 -5.88 24.95
C GLU A 227 19.04 -5.14 25.08
N PRO A 228 19.14 -4.26 26.10
CA PRO A 228 19.51 -4.78 27.40
C PRO A 228 18.63 -4.30 28.57
N THR A 229 18.29 -5.26 29.43
CA THR A 229 18.57 -5.20 30.87
C THR A 229 17.74 -4.20 31.67
N GLN A 230 16.76 -4.75 32.38
CA GLN A 230 16.29 -4.17 33.64
C GLN A 230 17.50 -3.85 34.52
N GLU A 231 17.62 -2.58 34.88
CA GLU A 231 18.59 -2.08 35.84
C GLU A 231 18.46 -2.84 37.18
N PRO A 232 19.53 -3.45 37.69
CA PRO A 232 19.52 -4.06 39.02
C PRO A 232 19.37 -2.99 40.10
N THR A 233 18.27 -3.06 40.84
CA THR A 233 18.12 -2.76 42.28
C THR A 233 19.24 -1.93 42.91
N GLU A 234 18.96 -0.65 43.18
CA GLU A 234 19.75 0.13 44.14
C GLU A 234 19.67 -0.52 45.54
N THR A 235 20.75 -1.17 45.96
CA THR A 235 20.94 -1.54 47.37
C THR A 235 21.51 -0.32 48.08
N VAL A 236 20.66 0.41 48.80
CA VAL A 236 21.11 1.44 49.74
C VAL A 236 21.84 0.76 50.89
N THR A 237 23.15 0.98 50.95
CA THR A 237 24.02 0.59 52.07
C THR A 237 23.94 1.68 53.15
N THR A 238 23.23 1.40 54.25
CA THR A 238 23.29 2.22 55.48
C THR A 238 24.27 1.57 56.46
N PRO A 239 25.32 2.26 56.93
CA PRO A 239 26.21 1.75 57.96
C PRO A 239 25.55 1.69 59.34
N ALA A 240 25.89 0.65 60.09
CA ALA A 240 25.37 0.34 61.42
C ALA A 240 25.79 1.37 62.49
N ALA A 241 24.83 1.77 63.31
CA ALA A 241 25.04 2.19 64.69
C ALA A 241 24.09 1.39 65.57
N GLY A 242 24.66 0.64 66.52
CA GLY A 242 23.97 -0.40 67.29
C GLY A 242 23.16 0.10 68.48
N VAL A 243 22.93 -0.86 69.40
CA VAL A 243 22.42 -0.76 70.78
C VAL A 243 20.98 -1.30 70.98
N THR A 244 20.93 -2.61 71.29
CA THR A 244 20.24 -3.24 72.44
C THR A 244 18.78 -3.74 72.35
N THR A 245 18.69 -5.08 72.46
CA THR A 245 17.76 -6.04 73.11
C THR A 245 16.38 -5.59 73.70
N PRO A 246 15.31 -6.43 73.58
CA PRO A 246 13.91 -6.15 73.99
C PRO A 246 13.58 -6.55 75.45
N PRO A 247 12.41 -6.15 76.02
CA PRO A 247 11.25 -7.07 76.03
C PRO A 247 9.81 -6.44 76.07
N ALA A 248 8.84 -7.29 75.71
CA ALA A 248 7.47 -7.47 76.22
C ALA A 248 6.45 -6.30 76.42
N SER A 249 5.41 -6.34 75.59
CA SER A 249 3.94 -6.29 75.87
C SER A 249 3.39 -5.68 77.17
N THR A 250 2.53 -4.65 77.03
CA THR A 250 1.19 -4.52 77.67
C THR A 250 0.28 -3.53 76.91
N THR A 251 -0.90 -3.97 76.50
CA THR A 251 -2.09 -3.25 75.97
C THR A 251 -2.69 -2.26 77.02
N PRO A 252 -3.77 -1.46 76.81
CA PRO A 252 -4.42 -0.82 75.63
C PRO A 252 -4.60 0.72 75.77
N THR A 253 -5.04 1.43 74.71
CA THR A 253 -6.21 2.37 74.72
C THR A 253 -6.51 2.88 73.31
N THR A 254 -7.66 2.44 72.80
CA THR A 254 -8.44 2.88 71.62
C THR A 254 -8.97 4.33 71.84
N PRO A 255 -9.25 5.20 70.83
CA PRO A 255 -9.95 4.83 69.60
C PRO A 255 -9.42 5.35 68.24
N GLN A 256 -9.37 4.40 67.31
CA GLN A 256 -9.80 4.51 65.90
C GLN A 256 -11.34 4.65 65.89
N PRO A 257 -12.01 5.48 65.05
CA PRO A 257 -12.20 5.25 63.60
C PRO A 257 -12.26 6.55 62.75
N THR A 258 -12.36 6.61 61.42
CA THR A 258 -12.22 5.74 60.24
C THR A 258 -12.49 6.68 59.04
N PRO A 259 -11.86 6.47 57.87
CA PRO A 259 -12.17 7.23 56.66
C PRO A 259 -13.45 6.74 55.95
N LEU A 260 -13.99 7.62 55.09
CA LEU A 260 -15.02 7.41 54.04
C LEU A 260 -16.49 7.55 54.50
N PRO A 261 -17.39 8.00 53.60
CA PRO A 261 -18.06 7.01 52.74
C PRO A 261 -18.29 7.43 51.28
N VAL A 262 -18.00 6.47 50.39
CA VAL A 262 -18.78 6.16 49.19
C VAL A 262 -20.16 5.61 49.62
N TRP A 263 -21.10 5.47 48.68
CA TRP A 263 -22.42 4.82 48.75
C TRP A 263 -23.57 5.76 49.17
N ALA A 264 -24.80 5.65 48.71
CA ALA A 264 -25.46 5.10 47.53
C ALA A 264 -26.96 5.43 47.69
N ALA A 265 -27.70 5.33 46.58
CA ALA A 265 -29.09 4.90 46.52
C ALA A 265 -30.25 5.92 46.69
N VAL A 266 -30.92 6.16 45.55
CA VAL A 266 -32.32 5.78 45.21
C VAL A 266 -33.49 6.41 46.01
N THR A 267 -34.37 7.10 45.25
CA THR A 267 -35.88 7.12 45.23
C THR A 267 -36.37 8.56 44.95
N ALA A 268 -37.00 8.87 43.80
CA ALA A 268 -38.37 8.61 43.34
C ALA A 268 -39.38 9.72 43.69
N LEU A 269 -40.26 10.00 42.70
CA LEU A 269 -41.59 10.65 42.73
C LEU A 269 -41.75 12.19 42.63
N GLY A 270 -42.65 12.57 41.71
CA GLY A 270 -43.39 13.85 41.68
C GLY A 270 -43.02 14.74 40.48
N ALA A 271 -43.50 14.52 39.26
CA ALA A 271 -44.84 14.89 38.75
C ALA A 271 -45.32 16.30 39.17
N SER A 272 -45.41 17.21 38.18
CA SER A 272 -46.40 18.30 37.96
C SER A 272 -45.71 19.55 37.41
N LEU A 273 -45.85 19.88 36.11
CA LEU A 273 -46.93 20.68 35.49
C LEU A 273 -46.74 22.21 35.61
N LEU A 274 -47.05 22.87 34.48
CA LEU A 274 -47.27 24.31 34.24
C LEU A 274 -46.03 25.09 33.75
N LEU A 275 -45.86 25.23 32.43
CA LEU A 275 -46.42 26.33 31.61
C LEU A 275 -45.98 27.72 32.10
N VAL A 276 -45.27 28.48 31.25
CA VAL A 276 -45.78 29.69 30.58
C VAL A 276 -44.65 30.60 30.05
N ARG A 277 -44.72 30.84 28.73
CA ARG A 277 -44.38 32.03 27.92
C ARG A 277 -42.96 32.62 27.85
N ARG A 278 -42.41 32.47 26.63
CA ARG A 278 -42.14 33.52 25.62
C ARG A 278 -42.39 35.00 26.03
N ARG A 279 -41.41 35.84 25.71
CA ARG A 279 -41.44 37.04 24.82
C ARG A 279 -40.09 37.76 25.00
N THR A 280 -39.45 38.34 24.00
CA THR A 280 -39.85 38.81 22.67
C THR A 280 -38.62 38.87 21.79
#